data_AF-A0A1R1MHZ9-F1
#
_entry.id   AF-A0A1R1MHZ9-F1
#
_cell.length_a   1.000
_cell.length_b   1.000
_cell.length_c   1.000
_cell.angle_alpha   90.00
_cell.angle_beta   90.00
_cell.angle_gamma   90.00
#
_symmetry.space_group_name_H-M   'P 1'
#
loop_
_entity.id
_entity.type
_entity.pdbx_description
1 polymer ?
#
loop_
_entity_poly.entity_id
_entity_poly.type
_entity_poly.pdbx_seq_one_letter_code
_entity_poly.pdbx_strand_id
1 'polypeptide(L)' 'MPRTRKEPDFEQSLAELESLVTRMEQGDMTLEQSLEAFENGVKLTRECQQRLEKAEQRVQVLIEQNGELTAKPLEAFDQE' A
#
# COMPACT_ATOMS: atom_id res chain seq x y z
N MET A 1 -11.19 -26.28 -1.56
CA MET A 1 -11.06 -24.96 -0.88
C MET A 1 -9.78 -24.94 -0.07
N PRO A 2 -9.05 -23.82 -0.07
CA PRO A 2 -8.45 -23.30 1.14
C PRO A 2 -8.99 -21.89 1.40
N ARG A 3 -9.48 -21.66 2.62
CA ARG A 3 -9.91 -20.34 3.07
C ARG A 3 -8.65 -19.51 3.29
N THR A 4 -8.31 -18.68 2.31
CA THR A 4 -7.32 -17.62 2.47
C THR A 4 -7.81 -16.74 3.60
N ARG A 5 -7.01 -16.71 4.67
CA ARG A 5 -7.22 -15.90 5.86
C ARG A 5 -7.38 -14.46 5.36
N LYS A 6 -8.55 -13.85 5.57
CA LYS A 6 -8.80 -12.42 5.36
C LYS A 6 -7.82 -11.66 6.25
N GLU A 7 -6.61 -11.41 5.75
CA GLU A 7 -5.91 -10.19 6.14
C GLU A 7 -6.86 -9.05 5.70
N PRO A 8 -7.18 -8.06 6.55
CA PRO A 8 -7.97 -6.91 6.11
C PRO A 8 -7.36 -6.41 4.81
N ASP A 9 -8.15 -6.43 3.74
CA ASP A 9 -7.71 -6.64 2.37
C ASP A 9 -6.95 -5.41 1.88
N PHE A 10 -5.84 -5.57 1.15
CA PHE A 10 -5.19 -4.42 0.49
C PHE A 10 -6.23 -3.59 -0.30
N GLU A 11 -7.15 -4.30 -0.94
CA GLU A 11 -8.33 -3.76 -1.64
C GLU A 11 -9.21 -2.88 -0.75
N GLN A 12 -9.36 -3.22 0.54
CA GLN A 12 -10.15 -2.42 1.48
C GLN A 12 -9.43 -1.10 1.80
N SER A 13 -8.14 -1.14 2.12
CA SER A 13 -7.36 0.07 2.37
C SER A 13 -7.30 0.97 1.14
N LEU A 14 -7.23 0.37 -0.05
CA LEU A 14 -7.28 1.09 -1.32
C LEU A 14 -8.65 1.74 -1.56
N ALA A 15 -9.75 0.99 -1.37
CA ALA A 15 -11.10 1.53 -1.52
C ALA A 15 -11.40 2.66 -0.53
N GLU A 16 -10.92 2.56 0.71
CA GLU A 16 -11.03 3.63 1.70
C GLU A 16 -10.26 4.88 1.25
N LEU A 17 -9.07 4.72 0.67
CA LEU A 17 -8.28 5.83 0.13
C LEU A 17 -8.97 6.49 -1.06
N GLU A 18 -9.50 5.71 -2.01
CA GLU A 18 -10.25 6.22 -3.17
C GLU A 18 -11.50 7.01 -2.75
N SER A 19 -12.25 6.48 -1.77
CA SER A 19 -13.41 7.17 -1.23
C SER A 19 -13.02 8.49 -0.54
N LEU A 20 -11.88 8.50 0.15
CA LEU A 20 -11.38 9.68 0.85
C LEU A 20 -10.95 10.76 -0.16
N VAL A 21 -10.20 10.38 -1.20
CA VAL A 21 -9.81 11.29 -2.29
C VAL A 21 -11.03 11.87 -2.99
N THR A 22 -12.01 11.02 -3.34
CA THR A 22 -13.26 11.46 -3.98
C THR A 22 -13.98 12.51 -3.13
N ARG A 23 -14.00 12.32 -1.81
CA ARG A 23 -14.63 13.27 -0.88
C ARG A 23 -13.86 14.59 -0.77
N MET A 24 -12.52 14.54 -0.83
CA MET A 24 -11.68 15.74 -0.86
C MET A 24 -11.88 16.54 -2.16
N GLU A 25 -12.05 15.86 -3.29
CA GLU A 25 -12.28 16.50 -4.60
C GLU A 25 -13.67 17.15 -4.71
N GLN A 26 -14.66 16.68 -3.94
CA GLN A 26 -16.00 17.28 -3.91
C GLN A 26 -16.03 18.68 -3.30
N GLY A 27 -15.03 19.05 -2.49
CA GLY A 27 -14.88 20.42 -1.97
C GLY A 27 -15.83 20.81 -0.83
N ASP A 28 -16.64 19.89 -0.32
CA ASP A 28 -17.62 20.13 0.75
C ASP A 28 -17.02 19.97 2.17
N MET A 29 -15.69 19.91 2.29
CA MET A 29 -14.99 19.63 3.55
C MET A 29 -14.56 20.93 4.23
N THR A 30 -14.75 21.01 5.55
CA THR A 30 -14.14 22.08 6.35
C THR A 30 -12.62 21.90 6.41
N LEU A 31 -11.90 22.93 6.88
CA LEU A 31 -10.45 22.85 7.05
C LEU A 31 -10.04 21.70 8.00
N GLU A 32 -10.74 21.54 9.13
CA GLU A 32 -10.47 20.46 10.08
C GLU A 32 -10.74 19.08 9.47
N GLN A 33 -11.85 18.94 8.73
CA GLN A 33 -12.15 17.69 8.02
C GLN A 33 -11.11 17.38 6.94
N SER A 34 -10.62 18.41 6.24
CA SER A 34 -9.57 18.26 5.22
C SER A 34 -8.25 17.81 5.83
N LEU A 35 -7.89 18.33 7.00
CA LEU A 35 -6.70 17.90 7.74
C LEU A 35 -6.83 16.44 8.22
N GLU A 36 -7.97 16.07 8.80
CA GLU A 36 -8.24 14.70 9.23
C GLU A 36 -8.23 13.73 8.04
N ALA A 37 -8.82 14.13 6.91
CA ALA A 37 -8.78 13.33 5.69
C ALA A 37 -7.36 13.15 5.17
N PHE A 38 -6.55 14.20 5.18
CA PHE A 38 -5.15 14.13 4.77
C PHE A 38 -4.34 13.16 5.66
N GLU A 39 -4.47 13.26 6.98
CA GLU A 39 -3.81 12.35 7.92
C GLU A 39 -4.19 10.88 7.67
N ASN A 40 -5.49 10.63 7.48
CA ASN A 40 -6.01 9.31 7.17
C ASN A 40 -5.50 8.80 5.80
N GLY A 41 -5.47 9.66 4.78
CA GLY A 41 -4.93 9.33 3.46
C GLY A 41 -3.46 8.95 3.49
N VAL A 42 -2.64 9.67 4.27
CA VAL A 42 -1.22 9.35 4.47
C VAL A 42 -1.06 7.99 5.15
N LYS A 43 -1.88 7.71 6.17
CA LYS A 43 -1.86 6.42 6.86
C LYS A 43 -2.24 5.26 5.93
N LEU A 44 -3.34 5.38 5.20
CA LEU A 44 -3.80 4.36 4.25
C LEU A 44 -2.76 4.10 3.16
N THR A 45 -2.15 5.16 2.61
CA THR A 45 -1.09 5.04 1.60
C THR A 45 0.10 4.25 2.13
N ARG A 46 0.56 4.55 3.35
CA ARG A 46 1.66 3.80 4.00
C ARG A 46 1.32 2.33 4.21
N GLU A 47 0.10 2.04 4.64
CA GLU A 47 -0.37 0.65 4.84
C GLU A 47 -0.39 -0.13 3.51
N CYS A 48 -0.90 0.48 2.44
CA CYS A 48 -0.87 -0.10 1.10
C CYS A 48 0.55 -0.40 0.64
N GLN A 49 1.47 0.56 0.80
CA GLN A 49 2.86 0.44 0.38
C GLN A 49 3.60 -0.68 1.12
N GLN A 50 3.43 -0.77 2.44
CA GLN A 50 4.02 -1.85 3.25
C GLN A 50 3.50 -3.25 2.87
N ARG A 51 2.25 -3.34 2.43
CA ARG A 51 1.67 -4.61 1.98
C ARG A 51 2.22 -5.02 0.63
N LEU A 52 2.35 -4.07 -0.30
CA LEU A 52 2.98 -4.30 -1.60
C LEU A 52 4.44 -4.75 -1.43
N GLU A 53 5.20 -4.09 -0.56
CA GLU A 53 6.58 -4.46 -0.25
C GLU A 53 6.68 -5.90 0.29
N LYS A 54 5.80 -6.27 1.23
CA LYS A 54 5.75 -7.65 1.74
C LYS A 54 5.38 -8.67 0.66
N ALA A 55 4.46 -8.31 -0.25
CA ALA A 55 4.08 -9.18 -1.35
C ALA A 55 5.25 -9.37 -2.33
N GLU A 56 5.95 -8.29 -2.68
CA GLU A 56 7.15 -8.30 -3.52
C GLU A 56 8.25 -9.17 -2.91
N GLN A 57 8.57 -8.98 -1.63
CA GLN A 57 9.54 -9.82 -0.92
C GLN A 57 9.17 -11.31 -0.96
N ARG A 58 7.89 -11.64 -0.78
CA ARG A 58 7.43 -13.04 -0.86
C ARG A 58 7.56 -13.62 -2.28
N VAL A 59 7.27 -12.83 -3.31
CA VAL A 59 7.45 -13.24 -4.71
C VAL A 59 8.92 -13.46 -5.02
N GLN A 60 9.79 -12.54 -4.59
CA GLN A 60 11.24 -12.64 -4.75
C GLN A 60 11.77 -13.93 -4.13
N VAL A 61 11.43 -14.23 -2.86
CA VAL A 61 11.82 -15.47 -2.17
C VAL A 61 11.31 -16.75 -2.86
N LEU A 62 10.16 -16.70 -3.56
CA LEU A 62 9.64 -17.85 -4.31
C LEU A 62 10.38 -18.05 -5.64
N ILE A 63 10.74 -16.97 -6.33
CA ILE A 63 11.58 -17.00 -7.54
C ILE A 63 12.98 -17.53 -7.18
N GLU A 64 13.48 -17.11 -6.01
CA GLU A 64 14.71 -17.60 -5.37
C GLU A 64 14.79 -19.12 -5.21
N GLN A 65 13.67 -19.76 -4.92
CA GLN A 65 13.64 -21.21 -4.70
C GLN A 65 13.48 -22.01 -6.00
N ASN A 66 13.10 -21.37 -7.11
CA ASN A 66 12.67 -22.06 -8.33
C ASN A 66 13.65 -21.98 -9.51
N GLY A 67 14.92 -21.56 -9.30
CA GLY A 67 15.97 -21.95 -10.26
C GLY A 67 17.31 -21.24 -10.24
N GLU A 68 17.42 -19.92 -10.02
CA GLU A 68 18.73 -19.25 -9.98
C GLU A 68 18.62 -17.82 -9.47
N LEU A 69 19.58 -17.41 -8.63
CA LEU A 69 19.53 -16.13 -7.96
C LEU A 69 20.69 -15.20 -8.23
N THR A 70 20.33 -14.05 -8.78
CA THR A 70 21.18 -12.88 -8.85
C THR A 70 20.56 -11.80 -7.97
N ALA A 71 21.03 -11.75 -6.72
CA ALA A 71 20.77 -10.62 -5.85
C ALA A 71 21.49 -9.41 -6.44
N LYS A 72 20.75 -8.47 -7.04
CA LYS A 72 21.26 -7.11 -7.19
C LYS A 72 20.97 -6.37 -5.88
N PRO A 73 21.96 -5.67 -5.30
CA PRO A 73 21.72 -4.78 -4.18
C PRO A 73 20.56 -3.84 -4.52
N LEU A 74 19.62 -3.71 -3.59
CA LEU A 74 18.59 -2.69 -3.65
C LEU A 74 19.34 -1.34 -3.58
N GLU A 75 19.57 -0.71 -4.73
CA GLU A 75 19.97 0.69 -4.74
C GLU A 75 18.79 1.43 -4.12
N ALA A 76 19.01 1.95 -2.91
CA ALA A 76 18.07 2.84 -2.27
C ALA A 76 17.70 3.92 -3.29
N PHE A 77 16.41 4.11 -3.53
CA PHE A 77 15.88 5.24 -4.29
C PHE A 77 16.03 6.55 -3.50
N ASP A 78 17.24 6.81 -3.00
CA ASP A 78 17.70 8.09 -2.49
C ASP A 78 18.81 8.57 -3.41
N GLN A 79 18.46 9.42 -4.38
CA GLN A 79 19.26 10.57 -4.78
C GLN A 79 18.50 11.45 -5.79
N GLU A 80 18.00 12.57 -5.26
CA GLU A 80 17.75 13.91 -5.84
C GLU A 80 16.92 14.09 -7.13
#